data_AF-A0AB74D7J2-F1
#
_entry.id   AF-A0AB74D7J2-F1
#
_cell.length_a   1.000
_cell.length_b   1.000
_cell.length_c   1.000
_cell.angle_alpha   90.00
_cell.angle_beta   90.00
_cell.angle_gamma   90.00
#
_symmetry.space_group_name_H-M   'P 1'
#
loop_
_entity.id
_entity.type
_entity.pdbx_description
1 polymer ?
#
loop_
_entity_poly.entity_id
_entity_poly.type
_entity_poly.pdbx_seq_one_letter_code
_entity_poly.pdbx_strand_id
1 'polypeptide(L)'
;MRYTIEHASDLGGVIRAARKVQNLRQDDAAGSVGVSESFMVKAERGADTVQWGKVFQILQGLGVRVVVDIPDANDELLRNQSARASHRASIRERRAAERLLLRADAVSLAASPPDSIDAARLLKAARLLVADAETAAESAVSAPRATRASQPPVPSAASRALDVARRVLADADAHARAPHPAEPGDGQ
;
A
#
# COMPACT_ATOMS: atom_id res chain seq x y z
N MET A 1 -16.84 22.94 -3.09
CA MET A 1 -16.97 23.39 -1.69
C MET A 1 -15.63 23.23 -0.98
N ARG A 2 -15.25 24.17 -0.09
CA ARG A 2 -14.15 23.99 0.87
C ARG A 2 -14.77 24.02 2.27
N TYR A 3 -14.27 23.20 3.18
CA TYR A 3 -14.73 23.11 4.57
C TYR A 3 -13.50 23.18 5.48
N THR A 4 -13.54 24.07 6.46
CA THR A 4 -12.45 24.25 7.43
C THR A 4 -12.60 23.22 8.53
N ILE A 5 -11.49 22.55 8.86
CA ILE A 5 -11.40 21.55 9.94
C ILE A 5 -10.74 22.23 11.13
N GLU A 6 -11.42 22.27 12.27
CA GLU A 6 -10.91 22.85 13.52
C GLU A 6 -10.48 21.74 14.50
N HIS A 7 -11.15 20.59 14.43
CA HIS A 7 -10.91 19.43 15.27
C HIS A 7 -10.76 18.15 14.46
N ALA A 8 -10.02 17.17 15.00
CA ALA A 8 -9.84 15.88 14.34
C ALA A 8 -11.18 15.16 14.09
N SER A 9 -12.16 15.37 14.96
CA SER A 9 -13.51 14.82 14.86
C SER A 9 -14.28 15.32 13.62
N ASP A 10 -14.02 16.55 13.16
CA ASP A 10 -14.70 17.15 12.01
C ASP A 10 -14.47 16.34 10.73
N LEU A 11 -13.30 15.69 10.64
CA LEU A 11 -12.95 14.84 9.52
C LEU A 11 -13.90 13.64 9.37
N GLY A 12 -14.48 13.15 10.48
CA GLY A 12 -15.52 12.12 10.45
C GLY A 12 -16.80 12.60 9.76
N GLY A 13 -17.18 13.85 10.00
CA GLY A 13 -18.29 14.51 9.30
C GLY A 13 -18.03 14.64 7.80
N VAL A 14 -16.81 15.03 7.41
CA VAL A 14 -16.39 15.12 6.00
C VAL A 14 -16.47 13.76 5.30
N ILE A 15 -15.96 12.69 5.93
CA ILE A 15 -16.02 11.33 5.39
C ILE A 15 -17.48 10.90 5.19
N ARG A 16 -18.33 11.08 6.21
CA ARG A 16 -19.74 10.71 6.15
C ARG A 16 -20.49 11.46 5.06
N ALA A 17 -20.25 12.78 4.95
CA ALA A 17 -20.85 13.60 3.91
C ALA A 17 -20.42 13.14 2.51
N ALA A 18 -19.13 12.93 2.27
CA ALA A 18 -18.60 12.46 0.99
C ALA A 18 -19.21 11.11 0.57
N ARG A 19 -19.32 10.16 1.50
CA ARG A 19 -19.97 8.87 1.26
C ARG A 19 -21.45 9.04 0.92
N LYS A 20 -22.17 9.88 1.66
CA LYS A 20 -23.61 10.10 1.44
C LYS A 20 -23.92 10.79 0.12
N VAL A 21 -23.06 11.71 -0.33
CA VAL A 21 -23.16 12.32 -1.67
C VAL A 21 -23.06 11.26 -2.77
N GLN A 22 -22.27 10.20 -2.55
CA GLN A 22 -22.13 9.08 -3.49
C GLN A 22 -23.19 7.99 -3.29
N ASN A 23 -24.14 8.17 -2.37
CA ASN A 23 -25.19 7.22 -2.03
C ASN A 23 -24.68 5.82 -1.64
N LEU A 24 -23.47 5.73 -1.06
CA LEU A 24 -22.88 4.46 -0.66
C LEU A 24 -23.30 4.05 0.76
N ARG A 25 -23.56 2.76 0.97
CA ARG A 25 -23.64 2.19 2.32
C ARG A 25 -22.24 2.11 2.93
N GLN A 26 -22.19 1.91 4.24
CA GLN A 26 -20.93 2.04 4.96
C GLN A 26 -20.00 0.84 4.74
N ASP A 27 -20.56 -0.36 4.65
CA ASP A 27 -19.92 -1.60 4.24
C ASP A 27 -19.43 -1.52 2.79
N ASP A 28 -20.26 -1.01 1.87
CA ASP A 28 -19.89 -0.82 0.45
C ASP A 28 -18.66 0.11 0.32
N ALA A 29 -18.69 1.25 1.01
CA ALA A 29 -17.58 2.19 1.01
C ALA A 29 -16.33 1.65 1.72
N ALA A 30 -16.50 0.86 2.80
CA ALA A 30 -15.38 0.24 3.49
C ALA A 30 -14.69 -0.79 2.59
N GLY A 31 -15.47 -1.64 1.93
CA GLY A 31 -15.00 -2.64 0.98
C GLY A 31 -14.26 -2.03 -0.20
N SER A 32 -14.81 -0.98 -0.81
CA SER A 32 -14.20 -0.33 -1.98
C SER A 32 -12.88 0.38 -1.66
N VAL A 33 -12.78 1.00 -0.48
CA VAL A 33 -11.56 1.68 -0.03
C VAL A 33 -10.50 0.68 0.47
N GLY A 34 -10.90 -0.51 0.92
CA GLY A 34 -10.02 -1.51 1.53
C GLY A 34 -9.76 -1.26 3.02
N VAL A 35 -10.81 -0.90 3.77
CA VAL A 35 -10.80 -0.79 5.25
C VAL A 35 -11.92 -1.67 5.84
N SER A 36 -11.85 -2.00 7.14
CA SER A 36 -12.95 -2.73 7.77
C SER A 36 -14.15 -1.82 8.04
N GLU A 37 -15.34 -2.39 8.03
CA GLU A 37 -16.57 -1.65 8.37
C GLU A 37 -16.46 -1.01 9.76
N SER A 38 -15.95 -1.74 10.76
CA SER A 38 -15.74 -1.19 12.12
C SER A 38 -14.75 -0.03 12.14
N PHE A 39 -13.77 -0.02 11.23
CA PHE A 39 -12.87 1.12 11.07
C PHE A 39 -13.62 2.32 10.45
N MET A 40 -14.42 2.08 9.41
CA MET A 40 -15.27 3.12 8.80
C MET A 40 -16.23 3.74 9.84
N VAL A 41 -16.85 2.94 10.71
CA VAL A 41 -17.70 3.44 11.82
C VAL A 41 -16.92 4.41 12.70
N LYS A 42 -15.72 4.02 13.13
CA LYS A 42 -14.88 4.83 14.02
C LYS A 42 -14.41 6.11 13.35
N ALA A 43 -14.05 6.02 12.07
CA ALA A 43 -13.64 7.17 11.27
C ALA A 43 -14.77 8.19 11.11
N GLU A 44 -15.99 7.76 10.74
CA GLU A 44 -17.14 8.66 10.60
C GLU A 44 -17.59 9.30 11.92
N ARG A 45 -17.35 8.63 13.05
CA ARG A 45 -17.62 9.19 14.38
C ARG A 45 -16.56 10.19 14.84
N GLY A 46 -15.46 10.35 14.11
CA GLY A 46 -14.39 11.26 14.47
C GLY A 46 -13.57 10.78 15.66
N ALA A 47 -13.36 9.46 15.82
CA ALA A 47 -12.58 8.93 16.93
C ALA A 47 -11.11 9.38 16.87
N ASP A 48 -10.58 9.92 17.96
CA ASP A 48 -9.22 10.50 18.02
C ASP A 48 -8.08 9.50 17.79
N THR A 49 -8.36 8.20 17.96
CA THR A 49 -7.36 7.11 17.87
C THR A 49 -7.32 6.41 16.52
N VAL A 50 -7.93 6.99 15.49
CA VAL A 50 -7.90 6.42 14.13
C VAL A 50 -6.50 6.54 13.52
N GLN A 51 -6.09 5.49 12.81
CA GLN A 51 -4.83 5.50 12.09
C GLN A 51 -4.89 6.49 10.93
N TRP A 52 -4.12 7.58 11.03
CA TRP A 52 -4.03 8.65 10.03
C TRP A 52 -3.90 8.13 8.59
N GLY A 53 -3.04 7.14 8.35
CA GLY A 53 -2.85 6.56 7.02
C GLY A 53 -4.13 5.96 6.42
N LYS A 54 -4.94 5.28 7.23
CA LYS A 54 -6.23 4.72 6.78
C LYS A 54 -7.31 5.78 6.58
N VAL A 55 -7.25 6.86 7.35
CA VAL A 55 -8.13 8.01 7.13
C VAL A 55 -7.86 8.64 5.77
N PHE A 56 -6.59 8.86 5.42
CA PHE A 56 -6.21 9.36 4.10
C PHE A 56 -6.57 8.40 2.97
N GLN A 57 -6.46 7.09 3.22
CA GLN A 57 -6.94 6.06 2.30
C GLN A 57 -8.45 6.21 2.02
N ILE A 58 -9.27 6.41 3.06
CA ILE A 58 -10.72 6.66 2.92
C ILE A 58 -10.99 7.95 2.15
N LEU A 59 -10.34 9.06 2.53
CA LEU A 59 -10.54 10.35 1.87
C LEU A 59 -10.21 10.24 0.37
N GLN A 60 -9.07 9.63 0.03
CA GLN A 60 -8.67 9.41 -1.36
C GLN A 60 -9.67 8.51 -2.11
N GLY A 61 -10.09 7.40 -1.51
CA GLY A 61 -11.05 6.48 -2.13
C GLY A 61 -12.45 7.08 -2.31
N LEU A 62 -12.84 8.03 -1.46
CA LEU A 62 -14.07 8.82 -1.63
C LEU A 62 -13.86 10.09 -2.49
N GLY A 63 -12.68 10.30 -3.08
CA GLY A 63 -12.39 11.47 -3.92
C GLY A 63 -12.31 12.80 -3.15
N VAL A 64 -12.16 12.76 -1.83
CA VAL A 64 -11.98 13.95 -0.98
C VAL A 64 -10.52 14.40 -1.05
N ARG A 65 -10.31 15.67 -1.44
CA ARG A 65 -8.99 16.29 -1.49
C ARG A 65 -8.73 17.06 -0.19
N VAL A 66 -7.59 16.81 0.43
CA VAL A 66 -7.09 17.59 1.56
C VAL A 66 -6.18 18.68 1.02
N VAL A 67 -6.53 19.94 1.29
CA VAL A 67 -5.72 21.12 0.94
C VAL A 67 -5.38 21.80 2.26
N VAL A 68 -4.09 22.06 2.47
CA VAL A 68 -3.58 22.72 3.67
C VAL A 68 -3.15 24.13 3.27
N ASP A 69 -3.66 25.12 3.99
CA ASP A 69 -3.19 26.49 3.90
C ASP A 69 -2.05 26.67 4.91
N ILE A 70 -0.90 27.17 4.45
CA ILE A 70 0.28 27.39 5.27
C ILE A 70 0.69 28.86 5.12
N PRO A 71 0.37 29.71 6.11
CA PRO A 71 0.77 31.11 6.04
C PRO A 71 2.29 31.23 6.05
N ASP A 72 2.81 32.20 5.30
CA ASP A 72 4.23 32.58 5.26
C ASP A 72 5.23 31.46 4.87
N ALA A 73 4.75 30.39 4.24
CA ALA A 73 5.61 29.28 3.81
C ALA A 73 6.41 29.62 2.56
N ASN A 74 7.70 29.23 2.57
CA ASN A 74 8.53 29.18 1.37
C ASN A 74 8.35 27.83 0.66
N ASP A 75 7.98 27.86 -0.61
CA ASP A 75 7.83 26.69 -1.49
C ASP A 75 9.04 25.76 -1.47
N GLU A 76 10.26 26.32 -1.41
CA GLU A 76 11.49 25.55 -1.37
C GLU A 76 11.61 24.76 -0.06
N LEU A 77 11.30 25.39 1.08
CA LEU A 77 11.30 24.72 2.38
C LEU A 77 10.28 23.58 2.39
N LEU A 78 9.07 23.82 1.88
CA LEU A 78 8.03 22.79 1.80
C LEU A 78 8.48 21.61 0.92
N ARG A 79 9.04 21.88 -0.26
CA ARG A 79 9.57 20.84 -1.16
C ARG A 79 10.64 19.99 -0.49
N ASN A 80 11.61 20.63 0.18
CA ASN A 80 12.70 19.94 0.86
C ASN A 80 12.20 19.07 2.02
N GLN A 81 11.28 19.59 2.85
CA GLN A 81 10.71 18.84 3.97
C GLN A 81 9.83 17.68 3.49
N SER A 82 9.07 17.90 2.41
CA SER A 82 8.24 16.87 1.79
C SER A 82 9.09 15.76 1.18
N ALA A 83 10.14 16.10 0.43
CA ALA A 83 11.06 15.12 -0.14
C ALA A 83 11.71 14.25 0.94
N ARG A 84 12.17 14.86 2.05
CA ARG A 84 12.72 14.13 3.20
C ARG A 84 11.67 13.24 3.87
N ALA A 85 10.44 13.72 4.05
CA ALA A 85 9.37 12.94 4.65
C ALA A 85 8.98 11.73 3.78
N SER A 86 8.83 11.94 2.47
CA SER A 86 8.56 10.89 1.49
C SER A 86 9.68 9.86 1.44
N HIS A 87 10.94 10.29 1.46
CA HIS A 87 12.08 9.38 1.52
C HIS A 87 12.08 8.53 2.81
N ARG A 88 11.80 9.12 3.97
CA ARG A 88 11.64 8.35 5.22
C ARG A 88 10.43 7.42 5.18
N ALA A 89 9.36 7.78 4.47
CA ALA A 89 8.19 6.92 4.30
C ALA A 89 8.52 5.72 3.40
N SER A 90 9.16 5.93 2.25
CA SER A 90 9.54 4.85 1.33
C SER A 90 10.50 3.86 1.98
N ILE A 91 11.50 4.33 2.74
CA ILE A 91 12.39 3.45 3.50
C ILE A 91 11.60 2.58 4.49
N ARG A 92 10.63 3.15 5.21
CA ARG A 92 9.81 2.40 6.17
C ARG A 92 8.90 1.38 5.47
N GLU A 93 8.29 1.78 4.36
CA GLU A 93 7.40 0.92 3.58
C GLU A 93 8.16 -0.27 2.99
N ARG A 94 9.32 0.00 2.38
CA ARG A 94 10.24 -1.03 1.90
C ARG A 94 10.64 -2.01 2.99
N ARG A 95 11.09 -1.52 4.16
CA ARG A 95 11.45 -2.39 5.29
C ARG A 95 10.26 -3.19 5.84
N ALA A 96 9.05 -2.64 5.76
CA ALA A 96 7.84 -3.37 6.15
C ALA A 96 7.54 -4.49 5.14
N ALA A 97 7.64 -4.21 3.84
CA ALA A 97 7.47 -5.19 2.77
C ALA A 97 8.52 -6.32 2.86
N GLU A 98 9.79 -5.97 3.02
CA GLU A 98 10.89 -6.94 3.20
C GLU A 98 10.61 -7.87 4.38
N ARG A 99 10.26 -7.32 5.55
CA ARG A 99 9.93 -8.13 6.73
C ARG A 99 8.71 -9.02 6.53
N LEU A 100 7.67 -8.51 5.86
CA LEU A 100 6.45 -9.26 5.59
C LEU A 100 6.74 -10.48 4.70
N LEU A 101 7.46 -10.27 3.60
CA LEU A 101 7.79 -11.33 2.66
C LEU A 101 8.71 -12.38 3.29
N LEU A 102 9.76 -11.96 4.02
CA LEU A 102 10.64 -12.90 4.73
C LEU A 102 9.90 -13.70 5.79
N ARG A 103 8.95 -13.09 6.50
CA ARG A 103 8.09 -13.80 7.47
C ARG A 103 7.18 -14.81 6.76
N ALA A 104 6.56 -14.42 5.65
CA ALA A 104 5.69 -15.31 4.89
C ALA A 104 6.45 -16.49 4.27
N ASP A 105 7.67 -16.26 3.76
CA ASP A 105 8.54 -17.32 3.25
C ASP A 105 8.88 -18.34 4.35
N ALA A 106 9.21 -17.85 5.56
CA ALA A 106 9.45 -18.71 6.72
C ALA A 106 8.21 -19.52 7.14
N VAL A 107 7.01 -18.97 7.02
CA VAL A 107 5.73 -19.66 7.35
C VAL A 107 5.32 -20.63 6.24
N SER A 108 5.55 -20.30 4.98
CA SER A 108 5.26 -21.17 3.83
C SER A 108 6.09 -22.45 3.88
N LEU A 109 7.36 -22.35 4.29
CA LEU A 109 8.22 -23.51 4.61
C LEU A 109 7.65 -24.38 5.74
N ALA A 110 6.73 -23.86 6.57
CA ALA A 110 6.09 -24.55 7.70
C ALA A 110 4.67 -25.08 7.40
N ALA A 111 4.24 -25.11 6.13
CA ALA A 111 3.06 -25.84 5.63
C ALA A 111 1.65 -25.37 6.08
N SER A 112 1.41 -24.05 6.20
CA SER A 112 0.05 -23.49 6.35
C SER A 112 -0.31 -22.55 5.18
N PRO A 113 -1.50 -22.69 4.55
CA PRO A 113 -1.94 -21.76 3.51
C PRO A 113 -2.25 -20.37 4.11
N PRO A 114 -1.88 -19.27 3.41
CA PRO A 114 -2.20 -17.92 3.85
C PRO A 114 -3.69 -17.60 3.65
N ASP A 115 -4.29 -16.86 4.59
CA ASP A 115 -5.63 -16.29 4.41
C ASP A 115 -5.67 -15.30 3.22
N SER A 116 -6.84 -15.11 2.61
CA SER A 116 -7.02 -14.25 1.41
C SER A 116 -6.58 -12.79 1.61
N ILE A 117 -6.75 -12.27 2.83
CA ILE A 117 -6.31 -10.91 3.21
C ILE A 117 -4.77 -10.82 3.22
N ASP A 118 -4.08 -11.88 3.66
CA ASP A 118 -2.63 -11.91 3.71
C ASP A 118 -2.02 -12.09 2.32
N ALA A 119 -2.68 -12.85 1.43
CA ALA A 119 -2.30 -12.93 0.02
C ALA A 119 -2.30 -11.55 -0.66
N ALA A 120 -3.34 -10.73 -0.46
CA ALA A 120 -3.41 -9.38 -1.03
C ALA A 120 -2.29 -8.46 -0.50
N ARG A 121 -1.94 -8.56 0.78
CA ARG A 121 -0.82 -7.81 1.38
C ARG A 121 0.53 -8.26 0.85
N LEU A 122 0.72 -9.56 0.66
CA LEU A 122 1.94 -10.13 0.08
C LEU A 122 2.12 -9.69 -1.37
N LEU A 123 1.06 -9.72 -2.17
CA LEU A 123 1.08 -9.20 -3.54
C LEU A 123 1.46 -7.73 -3.58
N LYS A 124 0.86 -6.91 -2.72
CA LYS A 124 1.19 -5.48 -2.64
C LYS A 124 2.66 -5.27 -2.26
N ALA A 125 3.15 -5.98 -1.25
CA ALA A 125 4.55 -5.91 -0.83
C ALA A 125 5.52 -6.36 -1.93
N ALA A 126 5.18 -7.43 -2.65
CA ALA A 126 6.00 -7.95 -3.74
C ALA A 126 6.10 -6.95 -4.91
N ARG A 127 4.96 -6.39 -5.35
CA ARG A 127 4.94 -5.36 -6.41
C ARG A 127 5.77 -4.14 -6.03
N LEU A 128 5.68 -3.69 -4.79
CA LEU A 128 6.47 -2.56 -4.30
C LEU A 128 7.97 -2.82 -4.41
N LEU A 129 8.46 -3.97 -3.94
CA LEU A 129 9.89 -4.26 -3.95
C LEU A 129 10.45 -4.45 -5.37
N VAL A 130 9.66 -5.05 -6.27
CA VAL A 130 10.08 -5.20 -7.67
C VAL A 130 10.16 -3.84 -8.37
N ALA A 131 9.17 -2.97 -8.20
CA ALA A 131 9.19 -1.62 -8.76
C ALA A 131 10.35 -0.76 -8.21
N ASP A 132 10.63 -0.85 -6.91
CA ASP A 132 11.79 -0.20 -6.27
C ASP A 132 13.13 -0.71 -6.84
N ALA A 133 13.21 -2.00 -7.20
CA ALA A 133 14.41 -2.58 -7.78
C ALA A 133 14.61 -2.18 -9.25
N GLU A 134 13.52 -2.09 -10.01
CA GLU A 134 13.51 -1.61 -11.41
C GLU A 134 13.96 -0.16 -11.50
N THR A 135 13.37 0.73 -10.69
CA THR A 135 13.78 2.14 -10.60
C THR A 135 15.24 2.31 -10.17
N ALA A 136 15.73 1.46 -9.26
CA ALA A 136 17.13 1.46 -8.87
C ALA A 136 18.06 0.99 -10.02
N ALA A 137 17.64 0.01 -10.80
CA ALA A 137 18.39 -0.47 -11.96
C ALA A 137 18.45 0.58 -13.08
N GLU A 138 17.34 1.24 -13.40
CA GLU A 138 17.27 2.35 -14.36
C GLU A 138 18.19 3.52 -13.96
N SER A 139 18.18 3.86 -12.67
CA SER A 139 19.07 4.89 -12.11
C SER A 139 20.54 4.50 -12.21
N ALA A 140 20.86 3.21 -12.04
CA ALA A 140 22.23 2.71 -12.14
C ALA A 140 22.76 2.67 -13.58
N VAL A 141 21.89 2.43 -14.58
CA VAL A 141 22.25 2.49 -16.01
C VAL A 141 22.66 3.90 -16.43
N SER A 142 22.08 4.93 -15.80
CA SER A 142 22.40 6.34 -16.07
C SER A 142 23.64 6.86 -15.31
N ALA A 143 24.22 6.08 -14.42
CA ALA A 143 25.38 6.48 -13.60
C ALA A 143 26.71 6.04 -14.25
N PRO A 144 27.80 6.82 -14.10
CA PRO A 144 29.12 6.42 -14.59
C PRO A 144 29.57 5.11 -13.94
N ARG A 145 30.01 4.15 -14.78
CA ARG A 145 30.31 2.77 -14.40
C ARG A 145 31.55 2.72 -13.50
N ALA A 146 31.36 2.72 -12.19
CA ALA A 146 32.43 2.42 -11.24
C ALA A 146 32.78 0.92 -11.32
N THR A 147 34.04 0.61 -11.61
CA THR A 147 34.58 -0.75 -11.60
C THR A 147 34.55 -1.31 -10.18
N ARG A 148 33.58 -2.18 -9.87
CA ARG A 148 33.55 -2.97 -8.64
C ARG A 148 34.11 -4.37 -8.90
N ALA A 149 35.12 -4.73 -8.12
CA ALA A 149 35.73 -6.06 -8.10
C ALA A 149 34.74 -7.14 -7.61
N SER A 150 34.93 -8.33 -8.16
CA SER A 150 34.09 -9.52 -8.06
C SER A 150 34.33 -10.33 -6.77
N GLN A 151 33.27 -10.45 -5.98
CA GLN A 151 33.03 -11.58 -5.08
C GLN A 151 31.51 -11.81 -5.10
N PRO A 152 30.99 -13.04 -5.28
CA PRO A 152 29.55 -13.26 -5.20
C PRO A 152 29.11 -13.00 -3.75
N PRO A 153 28.31 -11.95 -3.48
CA PRO A 153 27.91 -11.67 -2.12
C PRO A 153 26.93 -12.74 -1.65
N VAL A 154 27.06 -13.18 -0.39
CA VAL A 154 25.97 -13.86 0.30
C VAL A 154 24.71 -12.99 0.14
N PRO A 155 23.57 -13.54 -0.32
CA PRO A 155 22.42 -12.71 -0.65
C PRO A 155 21.96 -11.96 0.60
N SER A 156 21.99 -10.63 0.53
CA SER A 156 21.53 -9.77 1.62
C SER A 156 20.07 -10.08 1.96
N ALA A 157 19.61 -9.71 3.16
CA ALA A 157 18.19 -9.86 3.52
C ALA A 157 17.26 -9.20 2.48
N ALA A 158 17.68 -8.05 1.93
CA ALA A 158 16.98 -7.38 0.84
C ALA A 158 16.98 -8.19 -0.47
N SER A 159 18.09 -8.84 -0.82
CA SER A 159 18.16 -9.70 -2.02
C SER A 159 17.23 -10.90 -1.88
N ARG A 160 17.23 -11.55 -0.71
CA ARG A 160 16.32 -12.66 -0.42
C ARG A 160 14.85 -12.23 -0.46
N ALA A 161 14.52 -11.07 0.11
CA ALA A 161 13.16 -10.54 0.05
C ALA A 161 12.70 -10.23 -1.39
N LEU A 162 13.61 -9.75 -2.24
CA LEU A 162 13.34 -9.55 -3.67
C LEU A 162 13.10 -10.87 -4.41
N ASP A 163 13.85 -11.93 -4.08
CA ASP A 163 13.62 -13.26 -4.67
C ASP A 163 12.26 -13.82 -4.25
N VAL A 164 11.87 -13.66 -2.97
CA VAL A 164 10.52 -14.00 -2.49
C VAL A 164 9.46 -13.18 -3.24
N ALA A 165 9.66 -11.87 -3.41
CA ALA A 165 8.73 -11.02 -4.14
C ALA A 165 8.49 -11.50 -5.57
N ARG A 166 9.56 -11.85 -6.30
CA ARG A 166 9.45 -12.37 -7.67
C ARG A 166 8.68 -13.68 -7.73
N ARG A 167 8.91 -14.60 -6.78
CA ARG A 167 8.14 -15.85 -6.69
C ARG A 167 6.65 -15.58 -6.46
N VAL A 168 6.32 -14.72 -5.49
CA VAL A 168 4.92 -14.36 -5.17
C VAL A 168 4.20 -13.79 -6.40
N LEU A 169 4.85 -12.94 -7.20
CA LEU A 169 4.25 -12.41 -8.42
C LEU A 169 4.08 -13.48 -9.50
N ALA A 170 5.09 -14.33 -9.70
CA ALA A 170 5.03 -15.43 -10.67
C ALA A 170 3.91 -16.42 -10.34
N ASP A 171 3.74 -16.78 -9.06
CA ASP A 171 2.67 -17.66 -8.61
C ASP A 171 1.30 -17.02 -8.87
N ALA A 172 1.16 -15.73 -8.60
CA ALA A 172 -0.09 -15.01 -8.84
C ALA A 172 -0.45 -14.91 -10.32
N ASP A 173 0.53 -14.65 -11.18
CA ASP A 173 0.36 -14.63 -12.63
C ASP A 173 -0.01 -16.03 -13.16
N ALA A 174 0.57 -17.09 -12.60
CA ALA A 174 0.23 -18.47 -12.95
C ALA A 174 -1.22 -18.82 -12.57
N HIS A 175 -1.67 -18.41 -11.38
CA HIS A 175 -3.06 -18.58 -10.96
C HIS A 175 -4.03 -17.78 -11.83
N ALA A 176 -3.66 -16.57 -12.27
CA ALA A 176 -4.48 -15.75 -13.15
C ALA A 176 -4.59 -16.32 -14.59
N ARG A 177 -3.61 -17.11 -15.03
CA ARG A 177 -3.58 -17.76 -16.35
C ARG A 177 -4.19 -19.16 -16.37
N ALA A 178 -4.47 -19.75 -15.22
CA ALA A 178 -5.10 -21.05 -15.14
C ALA A 178 -6.51 -20.98 -15.76
N PRO A 179 -6.89 -21.92 -16.64
CA PRO A 179 -8.23 -21.93 -17.23
C PRO A 179 -9.28 -22.07 -16.13
N HIS A 180 -10.31 -21.22 -16.17
CA HIS A 180 -11.48 -21.37 -15.31
C HIS A 180 -12.02 -22.81 -15.49
N PRO A 181 -12.22 -23.60 -14.41
CA PRO A 181 -12.84 -24.90 -14.55
C PRO A 181 -14.20 -24.67 -15.21
N ALA A 182 -14.42 -25.34 -16.34
CA ALA A 182 -15.69 -25.31 -17.06
C ALA A 182 -16.79 -25.62 -16.05
N GLU A 183 -17.78 -24.74 -15.94
CA GLU A 183 -18.98 -25.02 -15.15
C GLU A 183 -19.54 -26.38 -15.63
N PRO A 184 -19.82 -27.32 -14.72
CA PRO A 184 -20.49 -28.54 -15.10
C PRO A 184 -21.85 -28.13 -15.67
N GLY A 185 -22.00 -28.29 -16.99
CA GLY A 185 -23.23 -27.92 -17.67
C GLY A 185 -24.41 -28.58 -16.99
N ASP A 186 -25.42 -27.77 -16.64
CA ASP A 186 -26.72 -28.23 -16.20
C ASP A 186 -27.28 -29.20 -17.24
N GLY A 187 -27.11 -30.49 -16.95
CA GLY A 187 -27.67 -31.58 -17.70
C GLY A 187 -29.05 -31.91 -17.19
N GLN A 188 -30.05 -31.48 -17.98
CA GLN A 188 -31.44 -31.97 -18.10
C GLN A 188 -32.38 -31.83 -16.89
#